data_AF-A0A2E4QRB6-F1
#
_entry.id   AF-A0A2E4QRB6-F1
#
_cell.length_a   1.000
_cell.length_b   1.000
_cell.length_c   1.000
_cell.angle_alpha   90.00
_cell.angle_beta   90.00
_cell.angle_gamma   90.00
#
_symmetry.space_group_name_H-M   'P 1'
#
loop_
_entity.id
_entity.type
_entity.pdbx_description
1 polymer ?
#
loop_
_entity_poly.entity_id
_entity_poly.type
_entity_poly.pdbx_seq_one_letter_code
_entity_poly.pdbx_strand_id
1 'polypeptide(L)'
;MDSIQWRDMIGSEMMIRNAGVYLALAATLGAGGCANSVSKTMSTALASAPDWFDERREEVAGNGYPELSAIPPTPKKTSVAELKQIESEQDQLQIEAKDLEADSLAKSGIETGRESPTEWANRVRAEFPDEEEVREPQTAE
;
A
#
# COMPACT_ATOMS: atom_id res chain seq x y z
N MET A 1 10.10 -63.00 -24.61
CA MET A 1 9.91 -61.84 -23.73
C MET A 1 11.21 -61.59 -22.98
N ASP A 2 11.46 -60.34 -22.56
CA ASP A 2 12.56 -59.92 -21.65
C ASP A 2 13.86 -59.38 -22.27
N SER A 3 13.79 -58.46 -23.24
CA SER A 3 14.98 -57.70 -23.66
C SER A 3 14.74 -56.21 -23.92
N ILE A 4 13.50 -55.74 -23.81
CA ILE A 4 13.12 -54.34 -24.12
C ILE A 4 13.12 -53.47 -22.84
N GLN A 5 12.96 -54.06 -21.65
CA GLN A 5 12.80 -53.32 -20.38
C GLN A 5 14.08 -52.61 -19.89
N TRP A 6 15.29 -53.04 -20.29
CA TRP A 6 16.55 -52.50 -19.75
C TRP A 6 17.02 -51.20 -20.43
N ARG A 7 16.63 -50.96 -21.69
CA ARG A 7 17.06 -49.75 -22.44
C ARG A 7 16.26 -48.50 -22.02
N ASP A 8 14.99 -48.68 -21.66
CA ASP A 8 14.13 -47.57 -21.23
C ASP A 8 14.44 -47.11 -19.80
N MET A 9 14.95 -47.99 -18.93
CA MET A 9 15.27 -47.65 -17.55
C MET A 9 16.53 -46.78 -17.42
N ILE A 10 17.54 -47.00 -18.27
CA ILE A 10 18.79 -46.20 -18.28
C ILE A 10 18.57 -44.82 -18.94
N GLY A 11 17.70 -44.74 -19.95
CA GLY A 11 17.38 -43.48 -20.62
C GLY A 11 16.62 -42.48 -19.75
N SER A 12 15.74 -42.98 -18.88
CA SER A 12 14.91 -42.14 -18.00
C SER A 12 15.72 -41.49 -16.86
N GLU A 13 16.66 -42.22 -16.26
CA GLU A 13 17.53 -41.66 -15.21
C GLU A 13 18.47 -40.56 -15.73
N MET A 14 18.92 -40.65 -16.99
CA MET A 14 19.80 -39.64 -17.60
C MET A 14 19.04 -38.37 -17.99
N MET A 15 17.76 -38.48 -18.42
CA MET A 15 16.92 -37.31 -18.70
C MET A 15 16.52 -36.55 -17.43
N ILE A 16 16.21 -37.25 -16.34
CA ILE A 16 15.79 -36.63 -15.06
C ILE A 16 16.94 -35.82 -14.43
N ARG A 17 18.18 -36.34 -14.48
CA ARG A 17 19.36 -35.63 -13.95
C ARG A 17 19.66 -34.35 -14.73
N ASN A 18 19.50 -34.38 -16.06
CA ASN A 18 19.69 -33.19 -16.89
C ASN A 18 18.55 -32.18 -16.71
N ALA A 19 17.31 -32.63 -16.62
CA ALA A 19 16.16 -31.77 -16.34
C ALA A 19 16.31 -31.03 -15.00
N GLY A 20 16.82 -31.71 -13.96
CA GLY A 20 17.11 -31.08 -12.66
C GLY A 20 18.16 -29.98 -12.73
N VAL A 21 19.21 -30.15 -13.55
CA VAL A 21 20.24 -29.12 -13.78
C VAL A 21 19.67 -27.91 -14.52
N TYR A 22 18.82 -28.12 -15.54
CA TYR A 22 18.15 -27.03 -16.24
C TYR A 22 17.17 -26.26 -15.34
N LEU A 23 16.44 -26.96 -14.46
CA LEU A 23 15.54 -26.35 -13.49
C LEU A 23 16.31 -25.51 -12.45
N ALA A 24 17.45 -26.01 -11.98
CA ALA A 24 18.32 -25.28 -11.05
C ALA A 24 18.96 -24.02 -11.69
N LEU A 25 19.37 -24.11 -12.97
CA LEU A 25 19.86 -22.97 -13.74
C LEU A 25 18.77 -21.94 -14.01
N ALA A 26 17.55 -22.37 -14.34
CA ALA A 26 16.42 -21.46 -14.52
C ALA A 26 16.04 -20.73 -13.22
N ALA A 27 16.07 -21.43 -12.07
CA ALA A 27 15.78 -20.85 -10.77
C ALA A 27 16.80 -19.78 -10.35
N THR A 28 18.09 -20.00 -10.61
CA THR A 28 19.15 -19.04 -10.29
C THR A 28 19.12 -17.80 -11.20
N LEU A 29 18.80 -17.97 -12.48
CA LEU A 29 18.62 -16.84 -13.42
C LEU A 29 17.35 -16.02 -13.10
N GLY A 30 16.25 -16.69 -12.71
CA GLY A 30 15.01 -16.02 -12.31
C GLY A 30 15.16 -15.17 -11.04
N ALA A 31 15.91 -15.66 -10.04
CA ALA A 31 16.17 -14.92 -8.81
C ALA A 31 17.00 -13.64 -9.07
N GLY A 32 18.01 -13.69 -9.95
CA GLY A 32 18.79 -12.52 -10.34
C GLY A 32 18.00 -11.49 -11.16
N GLY A 33 17.08 -11.96 -12.02
CA GLY A 33 16.20 -11.09 -12.81
C GLY A 33 15.20 -10.29 -11.96
N CYS A 34 14.64 -10.90 -10.92
CA CYS A 34 13.73 -10.21 -10.00
C CYS A 34 14.46 -9.12 -9.19
N ALA A 35 15.67 -9.40 -8.69
CA ALA A 35 16.45 -8.40 -7.94
C ALA A 35 16.81 -7.19 -8.80
N ASN A 36 17.25 -7.41 -10.04
CA ASN A 36 17.63 -6.33 -10.96
C ASN A 36 16.42 -5.48 -11.41
N SER A 37 15.25 -6.10 -11.56
CA SER A 37 14.00 -5.38 -11.88
C SER A 37 13.61 -4.45 -10.73
N VAL A 38 13.59 -4.95 -9.50
CA VAL A 38 13.23 -4.17 -8.30
C VAL A 38 14.22 -3.03 -8.06
N SER A 39 15.53 -3.26 -8.19
CA SER A 39 16.53 -2.20 -8.07
C SER A 39 16.32 -1.09 -9.11
N LYS A 40 15.95 -1.46 -10.34
CA LYS A 40 15.68 -0.49 -11.41
C LYS A 40 14.42 0.32 -11.12
N THR A 41 13.30 -0.31 -10.75
CA THR A 41 12.07 0.42 -10.38
C THR A 41 12.29 1.32 -9.17
N MET A 42 13.04 0.86 -8.16
CA MET A 42 13.35 1.66 -6.99
C MET A 42 14.21 2.88 -7.34
N SER A 43 15.22 2.72 -8.20
CA SER A 43 16.06 3.83 -8.65
C SER A 43 15.28 4.88 -9.45
N THR A 44 14.34 4.45 -10.31
CA THR A 44 13.47 5.37 -11.05
C THR A 44 12.51 6.09 -10.12
N ALA A 45 11.93 5.39 -9.14
CA ALA A 45 11.03 5.99 -8.16
C ALA A 45 11.74 7.01 -7.27
N LEU A 46 12.99 6.75 -6.87
CA LEU A 46 13.83 7.69 -6.14
C LEU A 46 14.23 8.92 -6.98
N ALA A 47 14.52 8.74 -8.26
CA ALA A 47 14.86 9.84 -9.16
C ALA A 47 13.67 10.76 -9.45
N SER A 48 12.45 10.22 -9.38
CA SER A 48 11.20 10.97 -9.55
C SER A 48 10.55 11.35 -8.22
N ALA A 49 11.25 11.17 -7.09
CA ALA A 49 10.72 11.50 -5.78
C ALA A 49 10.62 13.02 -5.63
N PRO A 50 9.50 13.56 -5.12
CA PRO A 50 9.37 14.99 -4.82
C PRO A 50 10.30 15.43 -3.68
N ASP A 51 10.66 16.70 -3.61
CA ASP A 51 11.60 17.24 -2.60
C ASP A 51 11.18 16.96 -1.14
N TRP A 52 9.87 16.85 -0.86
CA TRP A 52 9.37 16.52 0.47
C TRP A 52 9.74 15.09 0.92
N PHE A 53 9.98 14.19 -0.03
CA PHE A 53 10.34 12.80 0.22
C PHE A 53 11.74 12.70 0.83
N ASP A 54 12.66 13.56 0.39
CA ASP A 54 14.03 13.57 0.90
C ASP A 54 14.10 14.04 2.35
N GLU A 55 13.26 15.02 2.70
CA GLU A 55 13.09 15.51 4.07
C GLU A 55 12.48 14.45 5.00
N ARG A 56 11.59 13.59 4.47
CA ARG A 56 10.85 12.58 5.24
C ARG A 56 11.33 11.15 5.00
N ARG A 57 12.48 10.98 4.34
CA ARG A 57 12.98 9.67 3.92
C ARG A 57 13.18 8.73 5.12
N GLU A 58 13.60 9.29 6.26
CA GLU A 58 13.79 8.54 7.51
C GLU A 58 12.47 8.08 8.13
N GLU A 59 11.41 8.90 8.01
CA GLU A 59 10.06 8.56 8.48
C GLU A 59 9.44 7.47 7.59
N VAL A 60 9.56 7.61 6.27
CA VAL A 60 9.07 6.62 5.29
C VAL A 60 9.85 5.30 5.39
N ALA A 61 11.13 5.35 5.75
CA ALA A 61 11.96 4.18 6.03
C ALA A 61 11.62 3.48 7.35
N GLY A 62 10.68 4.03 8.15
CA GLY A 62 10.27 3.46 9.43
C GLY A 62 11.22 3.72 10.59
N ASN A 63 12.25 4.56 10.40
CA ASN A 63 13.27 4.83 11.43
C ASN A 63 12.83 5.89 12.45
N GLY A 64 11.76 6.64 12.18
CA GLY A 64 11.23 7.69 13.06
C GLY A 64 10.11 7.24 14.01
N TYR A 65 9.55 6.03 13.81
CA TYR A 65 8.49 5.53 14.67
C TYR A 65 9.07 4.85 15.92
N PRO A 66 8.52 5.13 17.12
CA PRO A 66 8.93 4.39 18.31
C PRO A 66 8.69 2.90 18.10
N GLU A 67 9.59 2.08 18.62
CA GLU A 67 9.40 0.63 18.56
C GLU A 67 8.06 0.25 19.17
N LEU A 68 7.37 -0.72 18.57
CA LEU A 68 6.10 -1.23 19.12
C LEU A 68 6.27 -1.76 20.57
N SER A 69 7.50 -2.14 20.93
CA SER A 69 7.92 -2.52 22.29
C SER A 69 7.87 -1.35 23.29
N ALA A 70 8.01 -0.11 22.82
CA ALA A 70 7.94 1.11 23.61
C ALA A 70 6.49 1.58 23.84
N ILE A 71 5.52 0.98 23.14
CA ILE A 71 4.10 1.24 23.36
C ILE A 71 3.68 0.47 24.62
N PRO A 72 3.15 1.14 25.66
CA PRO A 72 2.70 0.44 26.85
C PRO A 72 1.62 -0.62 26.47
N PRO A 73 1.74 -1.86 26.95
CA PRO A 73 0.96 -3.01 26.47
C PRO A 73 -0.52 -2.95 26.82
N THR A 74 -0.94 -1.99 27.65
CA THR A 74 -2.34 -1.78 27.99
C THR A 74 -2.61 -0.30 28.17
N PRO A 75 -3.69 0.25 27.57
CA PRO A 75 -4.17 1.56 27.98
C PRO A 75 -4.50 1.51 29.48
N LYS A 76 -4.29 2.61 30.20
CA LYS A 76 -4.75 2.75 31.58
C LYS A 76 -6.22 2.33 31.62
N LYS A 77 -6.58 1.44 32.56
CA LYS A 77 -7.98 1.11 32.81
C LYS A 77 -8.68 2.37 33.31
N THR A 78 -9.40 3.04 32.43
CA THR A 78 -10.26 4.19 32.75
C THR A 78 -11.30 3.74 33.77
N SER A 79 -11.40 4.46 34.89
CA SER A 79 -12.40 4.11 35.91
C SER A 79 -13.81 4.42 35.42
N VAL A 80 -14.83 3.77 35.98
CA VAL A 80 -16.24 4.08 35.64
C VAL A 80 -16.59 5.54 35.95
N ALA A 81 -15.98 6.13 36.98
CA ALA A 81 -16.15 7.55 37.30
C ALA A 81 -15.56 8.46 36.21
N GLU A 82 -14.39 8.10 35.70
CA GLU A 82 -13.70 8.83 34.64
C GLU A 82 -14.43 8.70 33.30
N LEU A 83 -15.03 7.55 33.00
CA LEU A 83 -15.91 7.38 31.83
C LEU A 83 -17.14 8.29 31.89
N LYS A 84 -17.78 8.41 33.07
CA LYS A 84 -18.91 9.33 33.26
C LYS A 84 -18.52 10.79 33.11
N GLN A 85 -17.31 11.14 33.56
CA GLN A 85 -16.78 12.48 33.38
C GLN A 85 -16.58 12.77 31.89
N ILE A 86 -15.93 11.86 31.15
CA ILE A 86 -15.73 11.99 29.69
C ILE A 86 -17.06 12.14 28.96
N GLU A 87 -18.08 11.36 29.34
CA GLU A 87 -19.43 11.47 28.76
C GLU A 87 -20.03 12.86 29.00
N SER A 88 -19.93 13.38 30.22
CA SER A 88 -20.43 14.73 30.53
C SER A 88 -19.67 15.85 29.80
N GLU A 89 -18.37 15.68 29.59
CA GLU A 89 -17.55 16.61 28.82
C GLU A 89 -17.92 16.57 27.32
N GLN A 90 -18.20 15.38 26.77
CA GLN A 90 -18.70 15.25 25.39
C GLN A 90 -20.05 15.94 25.20
N ASP A 91 -20.97 15.76 26.14
CA ASP A 91 -22.28 16.42 26.08
C ASP A 91 -22.13 17.95 26.09
N GLN A 92 -21.24 18.48 26.93
CA GLN A 92 -20.94 19.90 26.98
C GLN A 92 -20.34 20.41 25.66
N LEU A 93 -19.36 19.68 25.10
CA LEU A 93 -18.73 20.04 23.83
C LEU A 93 -19.72 19.99 22.66
N GLN A 94 -20.67 19.05 22.67
CA GLN A 94 -21.71 18.99 21.65
C GLN A 94 -22.68 20.17 21.74
N ILE A 95 -22.97 20.65 22.94
CA ILE A 95 -23.78 21.87 23.13
C ILE A 95 -23.02 23.09 22.61
N GLU A 96 -21.76 23.24 23.01
CA GLU A 96 -20.90 24.34 22.56
C GLU A 96 -20.72 24.34 21.04
N ALA A 97 -20.51 23.17 20.43
CA ALA A 97 -20.40 23.04 18.98
C ALA A 97 -21.68 23.50 18.27
N LYS A 98 -22.86 23.14 18.79
CA LYS A 98 -24.15 23.60 18.23
C LYS A 98 -24.31 25.11 18.36
N ASP A 99 -23.87 25.69 19.47
CA ASP A 99 -23.91 27.13 19.69
C ASP A 99 -22.98 27.87 18.72
N LEU A 100 -21.78 27.32 18.47
CA LEU A 100 -20.82 27.85 17.49
C LEU A 100 -21.34 27.70 16.05
N GLU A 101 -21.99 26.59 15.70
CA GLU A 101 -22.62 26.40 14.38
C GLU A 101 -23.80 27.36 14.15
N ALA A 102 -24.51 27.71 15.21
CA ALA A 102 -25.59 28.70 15.17
C ALA A 102 -25.07 30.14 15.07
N ASP A 103 -23.79 30.39 15.41
CA ASP A 103 -23.19 31.71 15.29
C ASP A 103 -22.96 32.08 13.81
N SER A 104 -23.70 33.09 13.36
CA SER A 104 -23.55 33.67 12.02
C SER A 104 -22.17 34.25 11.74
N LEU A 105 -21.38 34.60 12.77
CA LEU A 105 -20.00 35.08 12.65
C LEU A 105 -18.99 33.95 12.47
N ALA A 106 -19.33 32.71 12.86
CA ALA A 106 -18.47 31.55 12.68
C ALA A 106 -18.43 31.06 11.22
N LYS A 107 -19.44 31.41 10.42
CA LYS A 107 -19.43 31.20 8.96
C LYS A 107 -18.53 32.22 8.29
N SER A 108 -17.26 31.89 8.14
CA SER A 108 -16.35 32.70 7.33
C SER A 108 -16.82 32.70 5.87
N GLY A 109 -16.75 33.85 5.20
CA GLY A 109 -17.09 33.96 3.77
C GLY A 109 -16.20 33.12 2.83
N ILE A 110 -15.18 32.44 3.36
CA ILE A 110 -14.31 31.51 2.64
C ILE A 110 -15.03 30.17 2.39
N GLU A 111 -15.99 29.77 3.24
CA GLU A 111 -16.71 28.50 3.09
C GLU A 111 -17.79 28.55 2.00
N THR A 112 -18.34 29.74 1.71
CA THR A 112 -19.41 29.94 0.72
C THR A 112 -19.04 29.63 -0.74
N GLY A 113 -17.76 29.39 -1.03
CA GLY A 113 -17.28 28.98 -2.36
C GLY A 113 -16.39 27.74 -2.33
N ARG A 114 -16.25 27.08 -1.17
CA ARG A 114 -15.43 25.87 -1.06
C ARG A 114 -16.24 24.71 -1.61
N GLU A 115 -15.73 24.11 -2.67
CA GLU A 115 -16.26 22.84 -3.18
C GLU A 115 -16.33 21.78 -2.08
N SER A 116 -17.34 20.93 -2.15
CA SER A 116 -17.44 19.82 -1.19
C SER A 116 -16.28 18.83 -1.40
N PRO A 117 -15.78 18.17 -0.34
CA PRO A 117 -14.73 17.16 -0.47
C PRO A 117 -15.08 16.06 -1.50
N THR A 118 -16.35 15.73 -1.64
CA THR A 118 -16.85 14.76 -2.62
C THR A 118 -16.77 15.29 -4.05
N GLU A 119 -17.12 16.54 -4.30
CA GLU A 119 -16.99 17.17 -5.62
C GLU A 119 -15.52 17.28 -6.04
N TRP A 120 -14.64 17.71 -5.12
CA TRP A 120 -13.19 17.73 -5.36
C TRP A 120 -12.68 16.32 -5.71
N ALA A 121 -13.02 15.31 -4.91
CA ALA A 121 -12.55 13.94 -5.12
C ALA A 121 -13.03 13.35 -6.45
N ASN A 122 -14.27 13.65 -6.84
CA ASN A 122 -14.82 13.21 -8.12
C ASN A 122 -14.14 13.92 -9.30
N ARG A 123 -13.87 15.22 -9.20
CA ARG A 123 -13.12 15.94 -10.25
C ARG A 123 -11.72 15.39 -10.41
N VAL A 124 -10.98 15.19 -9.31
CA VAL A 124 -9.62 14.63 -9.37
C VAL A 124 -9.63 13.23 -9.98
N ARG A 125 -10.59 12.38 -9.60
CA ARG A 125 -10.73 11.04 -10.22
C ARG A 125 -11.05 11.12 -11.72
N ALA A 126 -11.81 12.12 -12.15
CA ALA A 126 -12.11 12.33 -13.57
C ALA A 126 -10.93 12.91 -14.37
N GLU A 127 -10.02 13.65 -13.71
CA GLU A 127 -8.80 14.20 -14.32
C GLU A 127 -7.71 13.12 -14.50
N PHE A 128 -7.72 12.09 -13.64
CA PHE A 128 -6.83 10.93 -13.71
C PHE A 128 -7.65 9.63 -13.86
N PRO A 129 -8.33 9.39 -14.99
CA PRO A 129 -8.97 8.10 -15.23
C PRO A 129 -7.88 7.02 -15.28
N ASP A 130 -8.07 5.94 -14.54
CA ASP A 130 -7.17 4.80 -14.54
C ASP A 130 -6.92 4.34 -15.99
N GLU A 131 -5.66 4.27 -16.42
CA GLU A 131 -5.23 4.00 -17.81
C GLU A 131 -5.62 2.61 -18.36
N GLU A 132 -6.55 1.90 -17.73
CA GLU A 132 -6.97 0.55 -18.10
C GLU A 132 -7.99 0.50 -19.26
N GLU A 133 -8.57 1.64 -19.65
CA GLU A 133 -9.58 1.74 -20.73
C GLU A 133 -9.00 2.25 -22.08
N VAL A 134 -7.72 2.04 -22.36
CA VAL A 134 -7.13 2.26 -23.71
C VAL A 134 -6.43 0.99 -24.19
N ARG A 135 -7.15 -0.13 -24.22
CA ARG A 135 -6.76 -1.28 -25.05
C ARG A 135 -7.88 -1.54 -26.06
N GLU A 136 -7.83 -0.80 -27.17
CA GLU A 136 -8.64 -1.13 -28.34
C GLU A 136 -8.38 -2.58 -28.77
N PRO A 137 -9.42 -3.32 -29.20
CA PRO A 137 -9.26 -4.67 -29.70
C PRO A 137 -8.44 -4.61 -30.99
N GLN A 138 -7.23 -5.17 -30.95
CA GLN A 138 -6.44 -5.42 -32.14
C GLN A 138 -7.28 -6.30 -33.08
N THR A 139 -7.74 -5.72 -34.18
CA THR A 139 -8.33 -6.45 -35.32
C THR A 139 -7.24 -7.34 -35.89
N ALA A 140 -7.36 -8.64 -35.68
CA ALA A 140 -6.55 -9.64 -36.35
C ALA A 140 -7.02 -9.75 -37.81
N GLU A 141 -6.19 -9.30 -38.75
CA GLU A 141 -6.19 -9.76 -40.15
C GLU A 141 -5.23 -10.93 -40.32
#